data_AF-A0A8H4NW08-F1
#
_entry.id   AF-A0A8H4NW08-F1
#
_cell.length_a   1.000
_cell.length_b   1.000
_cell.length_c   1.000
_cell.angle_alpha   90.00
_cell.angle_beta   90.00
_cell.angle_gamma   90.00
#
_symmetry.space_group_name_H-M   'P 1'
#
loop_
_entity.id
_entity.type
_entity.pdbx_description
1 polymer ?
#
loop_
_entity_poly.entity_id
_entity_poly.type
_entity_poly.pdbx_seq_one_letter_code
_entity_poly.pdbx_strand_id
1 'polypeptide(L)'
;MNTIADGISIISSTEKSNLHTAAEKYDLDFDWTEGGAHYYSETRDELGPTPPVELVIDILDSAITCNSEHEHEASWNQDVHAPILKFAFREKNQRLRDQLIRIKNCINAAILPEYQSSVPGPSKKVDFCVHICPENDTRSQSLSPAAIAIQRLAGRLPGLMFNFMNVIGLQHQPVAIGIETKKPSEGFEVAKLQMGIWQAAHWAFLRTLIQTQQENEKMRTLQKQVEEQNLATAKEVEVDEQFRQQPESQLFVEPLLQSEETDAEPSNSDSRFNLPEFLPGIIINGHEWWLTISTFENSRVQFYEKKALGSTKDTKEIYKLVCALQVLRQWVEESYWPWLKELVLSC
;
A
#
# COMPACT_ATOMS: atom_id res chain seq x y z
N MET A 1 -2.13 -0.80 -18.57
CA MET A 1 -1.82 0.66 -18.65
C MET A 1 -1.53 1.16 -20.06
N ASN A 2 -0.77 0.47 -20.94
CA ASN A 2 -0.52 0.98 -22.30
C ASN A 2 -1.82 1.13 -23.11
N THR A 3 -2.69 0.13 -23.05
CA THR A 3 -4.03 0.19 -23.66
C THR A 3 -4.88 1.35 -23.15
N ILE A 4 -4.87 1.60 -21.83
CA ILE A 4 -5.58 2.73 -21.21
C ILE A 4 -5.00 4.07 -21.68
N ALA A 5 -3.68 4.17 -21.84
CA ALA A 5 -3.04 5.38 -22.37
C ALA A 5 -3.50 5.70 -23.80
N ASP A 6 -3.79 4.67 -24.60
CA ASP A 6 -4.35 4.81 -25.95
C ASP A 6 -5.89 5.00 -25.95
N GLY A 7 -6.52 4.97 -24.77
CA GLY A 7 -7.97 5.08 -24.58
C GLY A 7 -8.74 3.78 -24.79
N ILE A 8 -8.06 2.66 -24.99
CA ILE A 8 -8.72 1.37 -25.28
C ILE A 8 -9.40 0.83 -24.02
N SER A 9 -10.66 0.43 -24.15
CA SER A 9 -11.49 -0.24 -23.13
C SER A 9 -11.66 0.54 -21.82
N ILE A 10 -11.71 1.88 -21.89
CA ILE A 10 -11.82 2.76 -20.72
C ILE A 10 -13.26 3.01 -20.26
N ILE A 11 -14.26 2.58 -21.04
CA ILE A 11 -15.70 2.78 -20.78
C ILE A 11 -16.42 1.43 -20.76
N SER A 12 -17.38 1.26 -19.84
CA SER A 12 -18.30 0.12 -19.90
C SER A 12 -19.18 0.19 -21.14
N SER A 13 -19.37 -0.93 -21.83
CA SER A 13 -20.32 -1.07 -22.94
C SER A 13 -21.75 -0.68 -22.54
N THR A 14 -22.11 -0.76 -21.26
CA THR A 14 -23.43 -0.34 -20.75
C THR A 14 -23.64 1.16 -20.81
N GLU A 15 -22.57 1.96 -20.75
CA GLU A 15 -22.63 3.42 -20.75
C GLU A 15 -22.64 4.00 -22.15
N LYS A 16 -22.51 3.17 -23.20
CA LYS A 16 -22.43 3.63 -24.59
C LYS A 16 -23.57 4.57 -24.97
N SER A 17 -24.81 4.20 -24.65
CA SER A 17 -25.97 5.04 -24.96
C SER A 17 -25.92 6.39 -24.24
N ASN A 18 -25.50 6.40 -22.97
CA ASN A 18 -25.41 7.62 -22.17
C ASN A 18 -24.37 8.59 -22.75
N LEU A 19 -23.23 8.08 -23.20
CA LEU A 19 -22.19 8.91 -23.82
C LEU A 19 -22.57 9.43 -25.21
N HIS A 20 -23.33 8.66 -26.01
CA HIS A 20 -23.84 9.19 -27.29
C HIS A 20 -24.82 10.34 -27.06
N THR A 21 -25.73 10.21 -26.08
CA THR A 21 -26.61 11.32 -25.70
C THR A 21 -25.82 12.51 -25.14
N ALA A 22 -24.70 12.27 -24.45
CA ALA A 22 -23.82 13.34 -23.98
C ALA A 22 -23.11 14.07 -25.14
N ALA A 23 -22.68 13.35 -26.19
CA ALA A 23 -22.10 13.97 -27.39
C ALA A 23 -23.10 14.91 -28.09
N GLU A 24 -24.37 14.53 -28.16
CA GLU A 24 -25.43 15.41 -28.70
C GLU A 24 -25.67 16.67 -27.83
N LYS A 25 -25.48 16.57 -26.50
CA LYS A 25 -25.79 17.64 -25.54
C LYS A 25 -24.61 18.60 -25.31
N TYR A 26 -23.39 18.07 -25.23
CA TYR A 26 -22.18 18.79 -24.85
C TYR A 26 -21.17 18.94 -26.00
N ASP A 27 -21.56 18.53 -27.22
CA ASP A 27 -20.82 18.75 -28.47
C ASP A 27 -19.34 18.29 -28.40
N LEU A 28 -18.38 19.21 -28.55
CA LEU A 28 -16.94 18.95 -28.63
C LEU A 28 -16.37 18.22 -27.41
N ASP A 29 -17.03 18.26 -26.26
CA ASP A 29 -16.51 17.61 -25.06
C ASP A 29 -16.61 16.08 -25.13
N PHE A 30 -17.52 15.51 -25.93
CA PHE A 30 -17.74 14.05 -26.02
C PHE A 30 -17.70 13.49 -27.45
N ASP A 31 -17.34 14.30 -28.45
CA ASP A 31 -17.27 13.90 -29.86
C ASP A 31 -16.42 12.64 -30.12
N TRP A 32 -15.35 12.47 -29.34
CA TRP A 32 -14.43 11.34 -29.42
C TRP A 32 -15.12 9.99 -29.20
N THR A 33 -16.27 9.97 -28.52
CA THR A 33 -17.03 8.75 -28.23
C THR A 33 -17.69 8.14 -29.48
N GLU A 34 -17.94 8.94 -30.50
CA GLU A 34 -18.49 8.50 -31.79
C GLU A 34 -17.44 7.76 -32.65
N GLY A 35 -16.16 8.07 -32.42
CA GLY A 35 -15.05 7.69 -33.29
C GLY A 35 -14.50 6.27 -33.13
N GLY A 36 -14.98 5.44 -32.19
CA GLY A 36 -14.37 4.12 -32.00
C GLY A 36 -15.03 3.14 -31.04
N ALA A 37 -15.39 1.96 -31.54
CA ALA A 37 -15.83 0.85 -30.70
C ALA A 37 -14.77 0.38 -29.67
N HIS A 38 -13.49 0.68 -29.92
CA HIS A 38 -12.37 0.29 -29.06
C HIS A 38 -12.36 0.97 -27.69
N TYR A 39 -13.11 2.07 -27.49
CA TYR A 39 -13.24 2.73 -26.19
C TYR A 39 -14.07 1.91 -25.18
N TYR A 40 -14.93 1.02 -25.67
CA TYR A 40 -15.90 0.28 -24.87
C TYR A 40 -15.43 -1.14 -24.57
N SER A 41 -15.77 -1.65 -23.38
CA SER A 41 -15.55 -3.04 -23.00
C SER A 41 -16.65 -3.53 -22.06
N GLU A 42 -17.04 -4.79 -22.20
CA GLU A 42 -18.02 -5.46 -21.33
C GLU A 42 -17.46 -5.72 -19.93
N THR A 43 -16.14 -5.85 -19.79
CA THR A 43 -15.46 -6.18 -18.53
C THR A 43 -14.84 -4.95 -17.86
N ARG A 44 -14.95 -3.75 -18.46
CA ARG A 44 -14.33 -2.53 -17.89
C ARG A 44 -14.76 -2.28 -16.45
N ASP A 45 -16.04 -2.52 -16.16
CA ASP A 45 -16.60 -2.25 -14.84
C ASP A 45 -16.14 -3.23 -13.75
N GLU A 46 -15.43 -4.31 -14.11
CA GLU A 46 -14.74 -5.20 -13.15
C GLU A 46 -13.63 -4.47 -12.40
N LEU A 47 -12.99 -3.46 -13.02
CA LEU A 47 -12.00 -2.60 -12.36
C LEU A 47 -12.63 -1.61 -11.36
N GLY A 48 -13.93 -1.33 -11.52
CA GLY A 48 -14.67 -0.30 -10.79
C GLY A 48 -15.69 0.39 -11.72
N PRO A 49 -16.60 1.22 -11.19
CA PRO A 49 -17.64 1.85 -11.99
C PRO A 49 -17.08 2.84 -13.02
N THR A 50 -17.68 2.86 -14.21
CA THR A 50 -17.48 3.95 -15.20
C THR A 50 -18.00 5.26 -14.60
N PRO A 51 -17.23 6.37 -14.65
CA PRO A 51 -17.69 7.66 -14.12
C PRO A 51 -18.91 8.15 -14.92
N PRO A 52 -19.99 8.61 -14.26
CA PRO A 52 -21.12 9.20 -14.94
C PRO A 52 -20.73 10.48 -15.70
N VAL A 53 -21.41 10.76 -16.80
CA VAL A 53 -21.20 11.97 -17.64
C VAL A 53 -21.19 13.25 -16.80
N GLU A 54 -22.16 13.43 -15.91
CA GLU A 54 -22.27 14.64 -15.09
C GLU A 54 -21.06 14.82 -14.16
N LEU A 55 -20.53 13.72 -13.58
CA LEU A 55 -19.32 13.80 -12.77
C LEU A 55 -18.11 14.25 -13.61
N VAL A 56 -18.00 13.76 -14.85
CA VAL A 56 -16.89 14.11 -15.75
C VAL A 56 -16.96 15.57 -16.18
N ILE A 57 -18.16 16.09 -16.46
CA ILE A 57 -18.37 17.51 -16.74
C ILE A 57 -18.07 18.37 -15.53
N ASP A 58 -18.58 18.03 -14.34
CA ASP A 58 -18.30 18.78 -13.10
C ASP A 58 -16.80 18.90 -12.83
N ILE A 59 -16.05 17.81 -13.08
CA ILE A 59 -14.58 17.79 -12.95
C ILE A 59 -13.92 18.69 -14.00
N LEU A 60 -14.37 18.62 -15.25
CA LEU A 60 -13.83 19.41 -16.35
C LEU A 60 -14.01 20.90 -16.09
N ASP A 61 -15.23 21.32 -15.75
CA ASP A 61 -15.56 22.72 -15.43
C ASP A 61 -14.76 23.21 -14.22
N SER A 62 -14.70 22.41 -13.15
CA SER A 62 -13.90 22.75 -11.96
C SER A 62 -12.42 22.91 -12.30
N ALA A 63 -11.86 22.04 -13.14
CA ALA A 63 -10.47 22.13 -13.57
C ALA A 63 -10.21 23.36 -14.44
N ILE A 64 -11.14 23.73 -15.33
CA ILE A 64 -11.08 24.97 -16.13
C ILE A 64 -11.10 26.18 -15.21
N THR A 65 -12.02 26.24 -14.25
CA THR A 65 -12.12 27.34 -13.27
C THR A 65 -10.83 27.46 -12.47
N CYS A 66 -10.37 26.38 -11.83
CA CYS A 66 -9.13 26.42 -11.05
C CYS A 66 -7.90 26.87 -11.86
N ASN A 67 -7.81 26.47 -13.12
CA ASN A 67 -6.71 26.87 -14.00
C ASN A 67 -6.82 28.35 -14.42
N SER A 68 -8.01 28.77 -14.84
CA SER A 68 -8.25 30.13 -15.35
C SER A 68 -8.10 31.21 -14.24
N GLU A 69 -8.54 30.89 -13.03
CA GLU A 69 -8.46 31.79 -11.86
C GLU A 69 -7.13 31.69 -11.11
N HIS A 70 -6.19 30.85 -11.57
CA HIS A 70 -4.87 30.65 -10.94
C HIS A 70 -4.98 30.22 -9.48
N GLU A 71 -5.94 29.33 -9.20
CA GLU A 71 -6.27 28.88 -7.87
C GLU A 71 -5.12 28.18 -7.15
N HIS A 72 -5.17 28.23 -5.82
CA HIS A 72 -4.19 27.57 -4.97
C HIS A 72 -4.34 26.04 -5.02
N GLU A 73 -3.26 25.33 -4.66
CA GLU A 73 -3.24 23.86 -4.60
C GLU A 73 -4.38 23.29 -3.74
N ALA A 74 -4.78 23.99 -2.67
CA ALA A 74 -5.89 23.57 -1.82
C ALA A 74 -7.25 23.55 -2.55
N SER A 75 -7.54 24.53 -3.41
CA SER A 75 -8.77 24.60 -4.19
C SER A 75 -8.80 23.47 -5.22
N TRP A 76 -7.69 23.27 -5.95
CA TRP A 76 -7.50 22.11 -6.84
C TRP A 76 -7.74 20.77 -6.13
N ASN A 77 -7.18 20.62 -4.94
CA ASN A 77 -7.33 19.42 -4.12
C ASN A 77 -8.78 19.18 -3.71
N GLN A 78 -9.52 20.24 -3.39
CA GLN A 78 -10.91 20.15 -2.97
C GLN A 78 -11.86 19.84 -4.14
N ASP A 79 -11.71 20.57 -5.24
CA ASP A 79 -12.75 20.67 -6.28
C ASP A 79 -12.46 19.75 -7.48
N VAL A 80 -11.20 19.33 -7.68
CA VAL A 80 -10.80 18.48 -8.81
C VAL A 80 -10.23 17.14 -8.33
N HIS A 81 -9.16 17.16 -7.54
CA HIS A 81 -8.41 15.94 -7.24
C HIS A 81 -9.15 15.00 -6.28
N ALA A 82 -9.70 15.52 -5.17
CA ALA A 82 -10.40 14.68 -4.20
C ALA A 82 -11.66 14.02 -4.77
N PRO A 83 -12.51 14.68 -5.58
CA PRO A 83 -13.65 14.02 -6.24
C PRO A 83 -13.23 12.82 -7.11
N ILE A 84 -12.20 12.98 -7.95
CA ILE A 84 -11.66 11.88 -8.79
C ILE A 84 -11.16 10.73 -7.91
N LEU A 85 -10.32 11.03 -6.90
CA LEU A 85 -9.77 10.02 -6.01
C LEU A 85 -10.87 9.27 -5.23
N LYS A 86 -11.86 9.99 -4.70
CA LYS A 86 -12.99 9.40 -3.97
C LYS A 86 -13.84 8.51 -4.86
N PHE A 87 -14.01 8.85 -6.14
CA PHE A 87 -14.73 8.02 -7.08
C PHE A 87 -13.93 6.77 -7.46
N ALA A 88 -12.67 6.94 -7.89
CA ALA A 88 -11.86 5.86 -8.43
C ALA A 88 -11.50 4.78 -7.41
N PHE A 89 -11.27 5.15 -6.14
CA PHE A 89 -10.88 4.19 -5.08
C PHE A 89 -12.06 3.57 -4.33
N ARG A 90 -13.30 3.86 -4.74
CA ARG A 90 -14.51 3.35 -4.10
C ARG A 90 -15.08 2.13 -4.82
N GLU A 91 -15.38 1.09 -4.05
CA GLU A 91 -16.17 -0.05 -4.52
C GLU A 91 -17.65 0.33 -4.67
N LYS A 92 -18.23 0.01 -5.83
CA LYS A 92 -19.64 0.27 -6.15
C LYS A 92 -20.55 -0.46 -5.14
N ASN A 93 -21.68 0.14 -4.81
CA ASN A 93 -22.71 -0.45 -3.94
C ASN A 93 -22.30 -0.78 -2.49
N GLN A 94 -21.11 -0.38 -2.04
CA GLN A 94 -20.68 -0.54 -0.65
C GLN A 94 -20.65 0.81 0.08
N ARG A 95 -20.98 0.83 1.38
CA ARG A 95 -20.89 2.04 2.19
C ARG A 95 -19.43 2.41 2.42
N LEU A 96 -19.15 3.71 2.53
CA LEU A 96 -17.78 4.22 2.76
C LEU A 96 -17.07 3.63 3.98
N ARG A 97 -17.83 3.33 5.05
CA ARG A 97 -17.27 2.76 6.28
C ARG A 97 -16.87 1.29 6.13
N ASP A 98 -17.47 0.59 5.17
CA ASP A 98 -17.27 -0.85 4.95
C ASP A 98 -16.18 -1.11 3.87
N GLN A 99 -15.65 -0.05 3.22
CA GLN A 99 -14.63 -0.14 2.18
C GLN A 99 -13.30 -0.67 2.75
N LEU A 100 -12.70 -1.66 2.09
CA LEU A 100 -11.35 -2.15 2.41
C LEU A 100 -10.28 -1.10 2.06
N ILE A 101 -10.44 -0.39 0.94
CA ILE A 101 -9.49 0.62 0.47
C ILE A 101 -10.13 1.99 0.57
N ARG A 102 -9.43 2.96 1.16
CA ARG A 102 -9.93 4.31 1.37
C ARG A 102 -8.87 5.36 1.10
N ILE A 103 -9.33 6.56 0.74
CA ILE A 103 -8.49 7.74 0.58
C ILE A 103 -8.54 8.56 1.87
N LYS A 104 -7.39 9.07 2.29
CA LYS A 104 -7.27 10.06 3.37
C LYS A 104 -6.50 11.28 2.89
N ASN A 105 -6.96 12.45 3.31
CA ASN A 105 -6.18 13.69 3.21
C ASN A 105 -5.10 13.69 4.32
N CYS A 106 -3.89 14.05 3.93
CA CYS A 106 -2.67 13.94 4.71
C CYS A 106 -1.87 15.26 4.80
N ILE A 107 -2.50 16.42 4.64
CA ILE A 107 -1.85 17.76 4.69
C ILE A 107 -0.95 18.00 5.93
N ASN A 108 -1.17 17.25 7.00
CA ASN A 108 -0.40 17.35 8.24
C ASN A 108 0.45 16.10 8.58
N ALA A 109 0.54 15.12 7.67
CA ALA A 109 1.26 13.88 7.89
C ALA A 109 2.77 14.10 7.88
N ALA A 110 3.43 13.92 9.03
CA ALA A 110 4.88 13.91 9.11
C ALA A 110 5.41 12.48 9.10
N ILE A 111 6.50 12.23 8.38
CA ILE A 111 7.25 10.97 8.48
C ILE A 111 7.86 10.86 9.88
N LEU A 112 7.71 9.70 10.52
CA LEU A 112 8.32 9.41 11.81
C LEU A 112 9.86 9.51 11.72
N PRO A 113 10.54 10.08 12.73
CA PRO A 113 11.99 10.26 12.72
C PRO A 113 12.79 8.99 12.40
N GLU A 114 12.33 7.83 12.86
CA GLU A 114 12.98 6.53 12.67
C GLU A 114 12.99 6.05 11.21
N TYR A 115 12.07 6.57 10.39
CA TYR A 115 11.98 6.26 8.96
C TYR A 115 12.47 7.40 8.07
N GLN A 116 12.96 8.50 8.66
CA GLN A 116 13.61 9.56 7.89
C GLN A 116 15.01 9.10 7.47
N SER A 117 15.33 9.24 6.18
CA SER A 117 16.72 9.07 5.72
C SER A 117 17.62 10.13 6.38
N SER A 118 18.90 9.83 6.55
CA SER A 118 19.90 10.61 7.30
C SER A 118 20.17 12.04 6.77
N VAL A 119 19.45 12.51 5.75
CA VAL A 119 19.54 13.88 5.23
C VAL A 119 18.52 14.74 5.99
N PRO A 120 18.97 15.69 6.84
CA PRO A 120 18.07 16.60 7.54
C PRO A 120 17.28 17.43 6.54
N GLY A 121 15.96 17.41 6.65
CA GLY A 121 15.05 18.25 5.87
C GLY A 121 13.74 18.45 6.62
N PRO A 122 12.93 19.45 6.26
CA PRO A 122 11.59 19.62 6.85
C PRO A 122 10.81 18.32 6.70
N SER A 123 10.00 17.92 7.70
CA SER A 123 9.22 16.67 7.61
C SER A 123 8.27 16.77 6.41
N LYS A 124 8.63 16.15 5.30
CA LYS A 124 7.90 16.30 4.05
C LYS A 124 6.70 15.35 4.05
N LYS A 125 5.60 15.87 3.54
CA LYS A 125 4.26 15.29 3.64
C LYS A 125 3.79 14.90 2.24
N VAL A 126 2.86 13.97 2.16
CA VAL A 126 2.01 13.77 0.97
C VAL A 126 0.64 14.37 1.25
N ASP A 127 -0.04 14.88 0.22
CA ASP A 127 -1.35 15.53 0.38
C ASP A 127 -2.49 14.53 0.54
N PHE A 128 -2.37 13.37 -0.11
CA PHE A 128 -3.29 12.25 0.09
C PHE A 128 -2.55 10.92 0.22
N CYS A 129 -3.23 9.94 0.78
CA CYS A 129 -2.80 8.55 0.70
C CYS A 129 -3.97 7.60 0.44
N VAL A 130 -3.67 6.51 -0.25
CA VAL A 130 -4.52 5.31 -0.32
C VAL A 130 -4.10 4.40 0.82
N HIS A 131 -5.05 4.08 1.71
CA HIS A 131 -4.82 3.20 2.85
C HIS A 131 -5.79 2.04 2.88
N ILE A 132 -5.39 0.98 3.56
CA ILE A 132 -6.17 -0.22 3.78
C ILE A 132 -6.86 -0.13 5.13
N CYS A 133 -8.07 -0.68 5.21
CA CYS A 133 -8.89 -0.84 6.41
C CYS A 133 -8.96 -2.32 6.80
N PRO A 134 -8.02 -2.84 7.60
CA PRO A 134 -7.95 -4.25 7.95
C PRO A 134 -9.23 -4.78 8.62
N GLU A 135 -9.97 -3.93 9.32
CA GLU A 135 -11.26 -4.27 9.94
C GLU A 135 -12.32 -4.71 8.91
N ASN A 136 -12.21 -4.22 7.67
CA ASN A 136 -13.15 -4.49 6.59
C ASN A 136 -12.69 -5.64 5.66
N ASP A 137 -11.55 -6.28 5.95
CA ASP A 137 -10.99 -7.39 5.16
C ASP A 137 -11.88 -8.65 5.19
N THR A 138 -12.66 -8.84 6.25
CA THR A 138 -13.63 -9.92 6.35
C THR A 138 -15.04 -9.36 6.41
N ARG A 139 -15.93 -9.80 5.50
CA ARG A 139 -17.37 -9.44 5.53
C ARG A 139 -18.15 -10.09 6.70
N SER A 140 -17.46 -10.74 7.63
CA SER A 140 -18.00 -11.41 8.81
C SER A 140 -18.18 -10.42 9.97
N GLN A 141 -19.09 -10.72 10.90
CA GLN A 141 -19.26 -9.96 12.15
C GLN A 141 -18.09 -10.15 13.15
N SER A 142 -17.19 -11.10 12.90
CA SER A 142 -16.00 -11.33 13.71
C SER A 142 -14.91 -10.28 13.45
N LEU A 143 -14.13 -9.95 14.49
CA LEU A 143 -12.94 -9.12 14.36
C LEU A 143 -11.96 -9.73 13.33
N SER A 144 -11.47 -8.89 12.41
CA SER A 144 -10.49 -9.29 11.41
C SER A 144 -9.19 -9.75 12.08
N PRO A 145 -8.69 -10.98 11.79
CA PRO A 145 -7.41 -11.46 12.32
C PRO A 145 -6.24 -10.54 11.96
N ALA A 146 -6.27 -9.97 10.75
CA ALA A 146 -5.24 -9.03 10.29
C ALA A 146 -5.27 -7.73 11.11
N ALA A 147 -6.46 -7.21 11.43
CA ALA A 147 -6.60 -6.03 12.29
C ALA A 147 -6.03 -6.28 13.70
N ILE A 148 -6.31 -7.45 14.29
CA ILE A 148 -5.78 -7.84 15.60
C ILE A 148 -4.25 -7.96 15.55
N ALA A 149 -3.71 -8.60 14.52
CA ALA A 149 -2.26 -8.76 14.34
C ALA A 149 -1.57 -7.39 14.20
N ILE A 150 -2.12 -6.49 13.38
CA ILE A 150 -1.64 -5.12 13.19
C ILE A 150 -1.63 -4.35 14.52
N GLN A 151 -2.69 -4.43 15.31
CA GLN A 151 -2.76 -3.75 16.61
C GLN A 151 -1.69 -4.26 17.59
N ARG A 152 -1.42 -5.56 17.60
CA ARG A 152 -0.34 -6.15 18.41
C ARG A 152 1.03 -5.71 17.94
N LEU A 153 1.26 -5.71 16.62
CA LEU A 153 2.54 -5.30 16.03
C LEU A 153 2.83 -3.82 16.24
N ALA A 154 1.81 -2.96 16.20
CA ALA A 154 1.97 -1.53 16.46
C ALA A 154 2.72 -1.26 17.78
N GLY A 155 2.48 -2.06 18.83
CA GLY A 155 3.18 -1.93 20.12
C GLY A 155 4.69 -2.20 20.09
N ARG A 156 5.23 -2.68 18.96
CA ARG A 156 6.65 -3.01 18.76
C ARG A 156 7.32 -2.15 17.69
N LEU A 157 6.54 -1.32 17.01
CA LEU A 157 7.03 -0.47 15.94
C LEU A 157 7.29 0.95 16.46
N PRO A 158 8.22 1.69 15.83
CA PRO A 158 8.41 3.11 16.07
C PRO A 158 7.10 3.90 16.17
N GLY A 159 7.02 4.79 17.16
CA GLY A 159 5.85 5.63 17.40
C GLY A 159 4.60 4.90 17.91
N LEU A 160 4.65 3.59 18.20
CA LEU A 160 3.49 2.76 18.54
C LEU A 160 2.42 2.74 17.44
N MET A 161 2.86 2.81 16.18
CA MET A 161 1.99 2.84 15.00
C MET A 161 2.39 1.77 14.00
N PHE A 162 1.39 1.18 13.37
CA PHE A 162 1.56 0.40 12.15
C PHE A 162 1.58 1.33 10.93
N ASN A 163 2.48 2.31 10.95
CA ASN A 163 2.64 3.28 9.87
C ASN A 163 4.01 3.96 9.99
N PHE A 164 4.50 4.52 8.89
CA PHE A 164 5.69 5.37 8.88
C PHE A 164 5.40 6.85 9.00
N MET A 165 4.12 7.22 9.01
CA MET A 165 3.64 8.59 9.19
C MET A 165 2.91 8.76 10.51
N ASN A 166 3.08 9.91 11.15
CA ASN A 166 2.36 10.30 12.36
C ASN A 166 1.00 10.93 12.03
N VAL A 167 0.04 10.06 11.74
CA VAL A 167 -1.36 10.42 11.54
C VAL A 167 -2.22 9.52 12.42
N ILE A 168 -2.80 10.09 13.49
CA ILE A 168 -3.60 9.36 14.48
C ILE A 168 -4.67 8.48 13.82
N GLY A 169 -5.40 9.04 12.85
CA GLY A 169 -6.44 8.31 12.12
C GLY A 169 -5.93 7.27 11.10
N LEU A 170 -4.63 6.96 11.09
CA LEU A 170 -3.99 5.92 10.28
C LEU A 170 -3.13 4.95 11.12
N GLN A 171 -3.17 5.05 12.46
CA GLN A 171 -2.31 4.27 13.36
C GLN A 171 -2.30 2.76 13.08
N HIS A 172 -3.46 2.18 12.71
CA HIS A 172 -3.62 0.76 12.38
C HIS A 172 -4.07 0.54 10.92
N GLN A 173 -3.84 1.53 10.07
CA GLN A 173 -4.35 1.57 8.70
C GLN A 173 -3.15 1.65 7.76
N PRO A 174 -2.68 0.50 7.23
CA PRO A 174 -1.50 0.47 6.40
C PRO A 174 -1.69 1.34 5.17
N VAL A 175 -0.66 2.12 4.82
CA VAL A 175 -0.67 2.94 3.62
C VAL A 175 -0.07 2.14 2.47
N ALA A 176 -0.70 2.24 1.30
CA ALA A 176 -0.32 1.52 0.09
C ALA A 176 0.23 2.46 -0.99
N ILE A 177 -0.37 3.65 -1.16
CA ILE A 177 0.03 4.61 -2.20
C ILE A 177 0.05 6.03 -1.60
N GLY A 178 1.16 6.74 -1.79
CA GLY A 178 1.29 8.17 -1.48
C GLY A 178 0.92 9.02 -2.70
N ILE A 179 0.28 10.16 -2.47
CA ILE A 179 -0.15 11.08 -3.52
C ILE A 179 0.31 12.50 -3.16
N GLU A 180 1.18 13.05 -4.00
CA GLU A 180 1.66 14.43 -3.88
C GLU A 180 0.96 15.29 -4.92
N THR A 181 0.48 16.46 -4.49
CA THR A 181 -0.13 17.43 -5.38
C THR A 181 0.72 18.68 -5.46
N LYS A 182 0.70 19.33 -6.62
CA LYS A 182 1.28 20.65 -6.83
C LYS A 182 0.34 21.46 -7.70
N LYS A 183 0.34 22.77 -7.49
CA LYS A 183 -0.23 23.69 -8.48
C LYS A 183 0.62 23.67 -9.76
N PRO A 184 0.03 23.97 -10.93
CA PRO A 184 0.72 23.96 -12.23
C PRO A 184 2.09 24.64 -12.26
N SER A 185 2.29 25.68 -11.46
CA SER A 185 3.51 26.50 -11.41
C SER A 185 4.67 25.95 -10.58
N GLU A 186 4.46 24.96 -9.71
CA GLU A 186 5.53 24.47 -8.80
C GLU A 186 6.33 23.28 -9.35
N GLY A 187 5.93 22.75 -10.51
CA GLY A 187 6.76 21.86 -11.32
C GLY A 187 6.91 20.44 -10.78
N PHE A 188 7.10 19.50 -11.70
CA PHE A 188 7.16 18.06 -11.39
C PHE A 188 8.38 17.66 -10.56
N GLU A 189 9.53 18.31 -10.74
CA GLU A 189 10.78 17.90 -10.07
C GLU A 189 10.74 18.10 -8.55
N VAL A 190 10.03 19.12 -8.07
CA VAL A 190 9.84 19.35 -6.64
C VAL A 190 8.97 18.24 -6.04
N ALA A 191 7.84 17.94 -6.68
CA ALA A 191 6.97 16.84 -6.27
C ALA A 191 7.67 15.49 -6.33
N LYS A 192 8.51 15.26 -7.34
CA LYS A 192 9.30 14.03 -7.49
C LYS A 192 10.26 13.83 -6.34
N LEU A 193 10.99 14.89 -5.94
CA LEU A 193 11.88 14.83 -4.79
C LEU A 193 11.11 14.55 -3.49
N GLN A 194 9.93 15.14 -3.32
CA GLN A 194 9.07 14.88 -2.17
C GLN A 194 8.57 13.43 -2.14
N MET A 195 8.08 12.93 -3.27
CA MET A 195 7.63 11.55 -3.42
C MET A 195 8.77 10.55 -3.14
N GLY A 196 9.99 10.81 -3.61
CA GLY A 196 11.14 9.95 -3.37
C GLY A 196 11.51 9.83 -1.88
N ILE A 197 11.45 10.94 -1.13
CA ILE A 197 11.67 10.92 0.34
C ILE A 197 10.59 10.09 1.03
N TRP A 198 9.33 10.28 0.62
CA TRP A 198 8.20 9.55 1.19
C TRP A 198 8.30 8.05 0.91
N GLN A 199 8.61 7.66 -0.33
CA GLN A 199 8.79 6.25 -0.71
C GLN A 199 9.96 5.62 0.01
N ALA A 200 11.06 6.36 0.26
CA ALA A 200 12.17 5.85 1.05
C ALA A 200 11.78 5.51 2.48
N ALA A 201 10.94 6.34 3.12
CA ALA A 201 10.39 6.04 4.43
C ALA A 201 9.44 4.84 4.41
N HIS A 202 8.62 4.71 3.36
CA HIS A 202 7.74 3.56 3.17
C HIS A 202 8.55 2.26 3.05
N TRP A 203 9.59 2.23 2.22
CA TRP A 203 10.51 1.09 2.10
C TRP A 203 11.20 0.75 3.43
N ALA A 204 11.66 1.75 4.17
CA ALA A 204 12.28 1.55 5.49
C ALA A 204 11.30 0.87 6.45
N PHE A 205 10.04 1.30 6.48
CA PHE A 205 8.99 0.68 7.28
C PHE A 205 8.71 -0.77 6.89
N LEU A 206 8.58 -1.09 5.60
CA LEU A 206 8.38 -2.48 5.16
C LEU A 206 9.55 -3.38 5.56
N ARG A 207 10.78 -2.86 5.50
CA ARG A 207 11.97 -3.59 5.99
C ARG A 207 11.91 -3.84 7.49
N THR A 208 11.52 -2.84 8.28
CA THR A 208 11.33 -3.00 9.74
C THR A 208 10.26 -4.04 10.05
N LEU A 209 9.17 -4.11 9.27
CA LEU A 209 8.15 -5.15 9.44
C LEU A 209 8.72 -6.56 9.20
N ILE A 210 9.46 -6.76 8.11
CA ILE A 210 10.10 -8.06 7.80
C ILE A 210 11.10 -8.44 8.91
N GLN A 211 11.93 -7.50 9.34
CA GLN A 211 12.87 -7.74 10.44
C GLN A 211 12.15 -8.13 11.73
N THR A 212 11.07 -7.41 12.07
CA THR A 212 10.26 -7.70 13.26
C THR A 212 9.66 -9.10 13.18
N GLN A 213 9.18 -9.52 12.00
CA GLN A 213 8.67 -10.88 11.79
C GLN A 213 9.76 -11.93 12.05
N GLN A 214 10.95 -11.75 11.49
CA GLN A 214 12.08 -12.69 11.65
C GLN A 214 12.52 -12.79 13.12
N GLU A 215 12.56 -11.66 13.83
CA GLU A 215 12.86 -11.64 15.27
C GLU A 215 11.81 -12.43 16.06
N ASN A 216 10.54 -12.35 15.70
CA ASN A 216 9.46 -13.09 16.38
C ASN A 216 9.57 -14.58 16.17
N GLU A 217 9.90 -14.98 14.95
CA GLU A 217 10.09 -16.38 14.59
C GLU A 217 11.27 -17.00 15.33
N LYS A 218 12.39 -16.27 15.42
CA LYS A 218 13.54 -16.67 16.25
C LYS A 218 13.16 -16.81 17.72
N MET A 219 12.45 -15.84 18.28
CA MET A 219 12.01 -15.88 19.68
C MET A 219 11.06 -17.05 19.97
N ARG A 220 10.12 -17.35 19.05
CA ARG A 220 9.23 -18.51 19.18
C ARG A 220 9.99 -19.83 19.14
N THR A 221 11.01 -19.93 18.28
CA THR A 221 11.83 -21.14 18.17
C THR A 221 12.65 -21.36 19.43
N LEU A 222 13.29 -20.30 19.95
CA LEU A 222 14.03 -20.36 21.22
C LEU A 222 13.13 -20.74 22.39
N GLN A 223 11.91 -20.18 22.47
CA GLN A 223 10.95 -20.53 23.52
C GLN A 223 10.58 -22.03 23.48
N LYS A 224 10.31 -22.58 22.29
CA LYS A 224 10.03 -24.01 22.13
C LYS A 224 11.21 -24.89 22.56
N GLN A 225 12.44 -24.51 22.17
CA GLN A 225 13.65 -25.24 22.57
C GLN A 225 13.84 -25.23 24.09
N VAL A 226 13.58 -24.10 24.75
CA VAL A 226 13.64 -23.99 26.22
C VAL A 226 12.55 -24.86 26.88
N GLU A 227 11.32 -24.86 26.34
CA GLU A 227 10.25 -25.72 26.84
C GLU A 227 10.56 -27.22 26.69
N GLU A 228 11.13 -27.62 25.55
CA GLU A 228 11.57 -29.00 25.30
C GLU A 228 12.73 -29.42 26.20
N GLN A 229 13.72 -28.55 26.40
CA GLN A 229 14.83 -28.79 27.34
C GLN A 229 14.34 -28.91 28.79
N ASN A 230 13.42 -28.04 29.22
CA ASN A 230 12.83 -28.12 30.55
C ASN A 230 12.05 -29.41 30.75
N LEU A 231 11.31 -29.87 29.72
CA LEU A 231 10.57 -31.13 29.78
C LEU A 231 11.49 -32.36 29.79
N ALA A 232 12.59 -32.33 29.02
CA ALA A 232 13.61 -33.38 29.03
C ALA A 232 14.30 -33.46 30.40
N THR A 233 14.69 -32.32 30.96
CA THR A 233 15.34 -32.24 32.28
C THR A 233 14.40 -32.73 33.39
N ALA A 234 13.11 -32.38 33.35
CA ALA A 234 12.13 -32.88 34.32
C ALA A 234 11.98 -34.41 34.25
N LYS A 235 11.99 -34.99 33.05
CA LYS A 235 11.95 -36.45 32.87
C LYS A 235 13.21 -37.14 33.36
N GLU A 236 14.39 -36.55 33.16
CA GLU A 236 15.65 -37.09 33.70
C GLU A 236 15.67 -37.09 35.24
N VAL A 237 15.16 -36.03 35.87
CA VAL A 237 15.03 -35.97 37.34
C VAL A 237 14.04 -37.01 37.87
N GLU A 238 12.91 -37.25 37.19
CA GLU A 238 11.97 -38.31 37.55
C GLU A 238 12.59 -39.72 37.41
N VAL A 239 13.40 -39.95 36.38
CA VAL A 239 14.11 -41.22 36.17
C VAL A 239 15.20 -41.42 37.24
N ASP A 240 15.94 -40.37 37.62
CA ASP A 240 16.97 -40.43 38.67
C ASP A 240 16.35 -40.64 40.07
N GLU A 241 15.18 -40.03 40.36
CA GLU A 241 14.42 -40.30 41.59
C GLU A 241 13.89 -41.75 41.65
N GLN A 242 13.49 -42.32 40.51
CA GLN A 242 13.09 -43.74 40.42
C GLN A 242 14.28 -44.69 40.57
N PHE A 243 15.47 -44.33 40.07
CA PHE A 243 16.69 -45.11 40.23
C PHE A 243 17.27 -45.06 41.66
N ARG A 244 17.04 -43.97 42.41
CA ARG A 244 17.49 -43.82 43.81
C ARG A 244 16.83 -44.79 44.81
N GLN A 245 15.82 -45.56 44.38
CA GLN A 245 15.15 -46.58 45.19
C GLN A 245 15.73 -48.00 45.05
N GLN A 246 16.85 -48.20 44.37
CA GLN A 246 17.54 -49.51 44.30
C GLN A 246 18.94 -49.47 44.94
N PRO A 247 19.37 -50.54 45.63
CA PRO A 247 20.65 -50.56 46.34
C PRO A 247 21.84 -50.73 45.38
N GLU A 248 22.94 -50.06 45.76
CA GLU A 248 24.17 -49.87 44.99
C GLU A 248 24.81 -51.16 44.42
N SER A 249 25.24 -51.10 43.16
CA SER A 249 26.44 -51.81 42.71
C SER A 249 27.15 -51.13 41.54
N GLN A 250 28.35 -50.62 41.86
CA GLN A 250 29.60 -50.48 41.09
C GLN A 250 29.70 -49.59 39.83
N LEU A 251 30.51 -48.54 40.02
CA LEU A 251 31.30 -47.70 39.11
C LEU A 251 31.60 -48.26 37.70
N PHE A 252 31.47 -47.39 36.69
CA PHE A 252 32.50 -47.19 35.66
C PHE A 252 32.48 -45.73 35.18
N VAL A 253 33.65 -45.07 35.21
CA VAL A 253 33.88 -43.71 34.68
C VAL A 253 34.83 -43.86 33.51
N GLU A 254 34.44 -43.37 32.33
CA GLU A 254 35.34 -43.14 31.19
C GLU A 254 34.92 -41.88 30.40
N PRO A 255 35.85 -41.22 29.67
CA PRO A 255 36.00 -39.77 29.73
C PRO A 255 35.38 -39.00 28.54
N LEU A 256 35.18 -37.71 28.78
CA LEU A 256 34.76 -36.67 27.84
C LEU A 256 35.47 -36.72 26.48
N LEU A 257 34.68 -36.63 25.40
CA LEU A 257 35.13 -36.17 24.08
C LEU A 257 34.12 -35.15 23.49
N GLN A 258 34.55 -33.90 23.59
CA GLN A 258 34.51 -32.79 22.60
C GLN A 258 33.24 -32.54 21.78
N SER A 259 32.68 -31.36 22.03
CA SER A 259 31.78 -30.60 21.18
C SER A 259 32.38 -30.36 19.80
N GLU A 260 31.75 -30.91 18.76
CA GLU A 260 31.87 -30.38 17.40
C GLU A 260 30.77 -29.33 17.22
N GLU A 261 31.10 -28.07 17.54
CA GLU A 261 30.43 -26.91 16.95
C GLU A 261 30.75 -26.92 15.46
N THR A 262 29.84 -27.46 14.65
CA THR A 262 29.86 -27.19 13.22
C THR A 262 29.32 -25.78 13.00
N ASP A 263 30.23 -24.80 13.00
CA ASP A 263 30.05 -23.50 12.36
C ASP A 263 29.88 -23.72 10.85
N ALA A 264 28.69 -24.13 10.47
CA ALA A 264 28.19 -23.93 9.12
C ALA A 264 27.22 -22.75 9.19
N GLU A 265 27.72 -21.55 8.90
CA GLU A 265 26.83 -20.46 8.49
C GLU A 265 25.97 -20.98 7.33
N PRO A 266 24.63 -21.07 7.47
CA PRO A 266 23.78 -21.19 6.30
C PRO A 266 23.80 -19.82 5.64
N SER A 267 24.76 -19.66 4.72
CA SER A 267 24.76 -18.62 3.71
C SER A 267 23.63 -18.90 2.71
N ASN A 268 22.39 -18.69 3.15
CA ASN A 268 21.28 -18.29 2.31
C ASN A 268 20.21 -17.69 3.23
N SER A 269 20.08 -16.36 3.26
CA SER A 269 18.95 -15.73 3.94
C SER A 269 17.70 -15.94 3.08
N ASP A 270 17.14 -17.16 3.09
CA ASP A 270 15.79 -17.41 2.59
C ASP A 270 14.82 -16.80 3.61
N SER A 271 14.74 -15.47 3.60
CA SER A 271 13.70 -14.76 4.32
C SER A 271 12.37 -15.18 3.72
N ARG A 272 11.50 -15.80 4.53
CA ARG A 272 10.15 -16.21 4.14
C ARG A 272 9.38 -15.09 3.41
N PHE A 273 9.66 -13.84 3.78
CA PHE A 273 9.09 -12.67 3.15
C PHE A 273 10.18 -11.83 2.49
N ASN A 274 10.01 -11.61 1.18
CA ASN A 274 10.75 -10.60 0.44
C ASN A 274 9.95 -9.29 0.41
N LEU A 275 10.67 -8.19 0.19
CA LEU A 275 10.04 -6.90 -0.10
C LEU A 275 9.18 -6.99 -1.38
N PRO A 276 8.12 -6.17 -1.50
CA PRO A 276 7.39 -6.04 -2.76
C PRO A 276 8.34 -5.67 -3.89
N GLU A 277 8.02 -6.09 -5.12
CA GLU A 277 8.81 -5.76 -6.30
C GLU A 277 8.92 -4.25 -6.51
N PHE A 278 7.83 -3.52 -6.25
CA PHE A 278 7.77 -2.07 -6.36
C PHE A 278 6.75 -1.44 -5.41
N LEU A 279 6.88 -0.13 -5.20
CA LEU A 279 5.88 0.72 -4.57
C LEU A 279 5.47 1.85 -5.53
N PRO A 280 4.16 2.00 -5.81
CA PRO A 280 3.66 3.10 -6.63
C PRO A 280 3.51 4.38 -5.79
N GLY A 281 3.63 5.52 -6.46
CA GLY A 281 3.24 6.83 -5.95
C GLY A 281 2.57 7.63 -7.06
N ILE A 282 1.72 8.59 -6.71
CA ILE A 282 1.03 9.44 -7.68
C ILE A 282 1.49 10.89 -7.48
N ILE A 283 1.88 11.55 -8.57
CA ILE A 283 2.14 12.98 -8.60
C ILE A 283 1.09 13.65 -9.45
N ILE A 284 0.41 14.64 -8.87
CA ILE A 284 -0.61 15.45 -9.53
C ILE A 284 -0.06 16.86 -9.66
N ASN A 285 -0.02 17.40 -10.87
CA ASN A 285 0.41 18.78 -11.12
C ASN A 285 -0.67 19.51 -11.92
N GLY A 286 -1.58 20.19 -11.22
CA GLY A 286 -2.83 20.70 -11.78
C GLY A 286 -3.56 19.61 -12.57
N HIS A 287 -3.67 19.79 -13.88
CA HIS A 287 -4.34 18.82 -14.74
C HIS A 287 -3.63 17.47 -14.89
N GLU A 288 -2.31 17.40 -14.71
CA GLU A 288 -1.51 16.26 -15.15
C GLU A 288 -1.29 15.24 -14.03
N TRP A 289 -1.59 13.96 -14.30
CA TRP A 289 -1.48 12.88 -13.31
C TRP A 289 -0.45 11.85 -13.75
N TRP A 290 0.53 11.62 -12.89
CA TRP A 290 1.67 10.76 -13.18
C TRP A 290 1.78 9.65 -12.15
N LEU A 291 1.93 8.42 -12.65
CA LEU A 291 2.42 7.30 -11.87
C LEU A 291 3.93 7.40 -11.75
N THR A 292 4.39 7.15 -10.54
CA THR A 292 5.79 6.98 -10.19
C THR A 292 5.96 5.60 -9.58
N ILE A 293 7.08 4.96 -9.87
CA ILE A 293 7.39 3.62 -9.37
C ILE A 293 8.74 3.71 -8.68
N SER A 294 8.81 3.16 -7.47
CA SER A 294 10.10 2.91 -6.82
C SER A 294 10.31 1.43 -6.62
N THR A 295 11.55 0.97 -6.69
CA THR A 295 11.98 -0.38 -6.29
C THR A 295 13.04 -0.27 -5.21
N PHE A 296 13.31 -1.37 -4.51
CA PHE A 296 14.41 -1.45 -3.56
C PHE A 296 15.46 -2.45 -4.06
N GLU A 297 16.53 -1.93 -4.66
CA GLU A 297 17.59 -2.72 -5.29
C GLU A 297 18.95 -2.28 -4.74
N ASN A 298 19.88 -3.22 -4.55
CA ASN A 298 21.24 -2.92 -4.07
C ASN A 298 21.25 -2.09 -2.77
N SER A 299 20.32 -2.39 -1.86
CA SER A 299 20.12 -1.68 -0.59
C SER A 299 19.77 -0.19 -0.73
N ARG A 300 19.27 0.23 -1.89
CA ARG A 300 18.87 1.60 -2.18
C ARG A 300 17.51 1.64 -2.87
N VAL A 301 16.79 2.72 -2.62
CA VAL A 301 15.54 3.01 -3.31
C VAL A 301 15.88 3.59 -4.68
N GLN A 302 15.42 2.94 -5.74
CA GLN A 302 15.51 3.46 -7.11
C GLN A 302 14.15 4.00 -7.53
N PHE A 303 14.13 5.18 -8.14
CA PHE A 303 12.91 5.84 -8.61
C PHE A 303 12.91 5.85 -10.14
N TYR A 304 11.93 5.19 -10.75
CA TYR A 304 11.84 5.02 -12.21
C TYR A 304 11.03 6.13 -12.86
N GLU A 305 11.12 6.19 -14.19
CA GLU A 305 10.47 7.22 -15.02
C GLU A 305 8.94 7.26 -14.86
N LYS A 306 8.41 8.47 -15.10
CA LYS A 306 6.98 8.78 -14.95
C LYS A 306 6.15 8.16 -16.06
N LYS A 307 4.97 7.66 -15.70
CA LYS A 307 3.95 7.22 -16.67
C LYS A 307 2.70 8.06 -16.52
N ALA A 308 2.19 8.61 -17.60
CA ALA A 308 0.93 9.35 -17.57
C ALA A 308 -0.22 8.40 -17.20
N LEU A 309 -1.02 8.78 -16.21
CA LEU A 309 -2.27 8.11 -15.84
C LEU A 309 -3.46 8.69 -16.62
N GLY A 310 -3.40 9.99 -16.91
CA GLY A 310 -4.42 10.76 -17.60
C GLY A 310 -4.33 12.23 -17.19
N SER A 311 -5.33 13.02 -17.57
CA SER A 311 -5.42 14.43 -17.22
C SER A 311 -6.86 14.89 -17.00
N THR A 312 -7.03 16.11 -16.50
CA THR A 312 -8.34 16.78 -16.39
C THR A 312 -8.52 17.89 -17.43
N LYS A 313 -7.83 17.81 -18.58
CA LYS A 313 -7.91 18.81 -19.66
C LYS A 313 -9.12 18.61 -20.58
N ASP A 314 -9.59 17.37 -20.68
CA ASP A 314 -10.71 16.97 -21.52
C ASP A 314 -11.38 15.73 -20.93
N THR A 315 -12.59 15.42 -21.41
CA THR A 315 -13.39 14.32 -20.83
C THR A 315 -12.74 12.95 -21.07
N LYS A 316 -12.11 12.71 -22.23
CA LYS A 316 -11.47 11.44 -22.56
C LYS A 316 -10.34 11.12 -21.59
N GLU A 317 -9.50 12.11 -21.30
CA GLU A 317 -8.42 11.99 -20.34
C GLU A 317 -8.92 11.75 -18.92
N ILE A 318 -10.08 12.29 -18.54
CA ILE A 318 -10.73 12.01 -17.23
C ILE A 318 -11.18 10.54 -17.14
N TYR A 319 -11.78 9.98 -18.20
CA TYR A 319 -12.14 8.55 -18.23
C TYR A 319 -10.89 7.66 -18.14
N LYS A 320 -9.84 7.99 -18.88
CA LYS A 320 -8.54 7.29 -18.81
C LYS A 320 -7.97 7.34 -17.39
N LEU A 321 -7.98 8.52 -16.78
CA LEU A 321 -7.47 8.74 -15.43
C LEU A 321 -8.22 7.87 -14.39
N VAL A 322 -9.55 7.91 -14.39
CA VAL A 322 -10.35 7.10 -13.46
C VAL A 322 -10.09 5.61 -13.66
N CYS A 323 -10.03 5.14 -14.92
CA CYS A 323 -9.71 3.76 -15.23
C CYS A 323 -8.31 3.35 -14.73
N ALA A 324 -7.31 4.20 -14.93
CA ALA A 324 -5.94 3.94 -14.48
C ALA A 324 -5.82 3.91 -12.94
N LEU A 325 -6.53 4.79 -12.23
CA LEU A 325 -6.60 4.78 -10.77
C LEU A 325 -7.32 3.54 -10.23
N GLN A 326 -8.33 3.05 -10.93
CA GLN A 326 -9.03 1.80 -10.60
C GLN A 326 -8.12 0.57 -10.75
N VAL A 327 -7.22 0.55 -11.74
CA VAL A 327 -6.16 -0.47 -11.82
C VAL A 327 -5.22 -0.41 -10.60
N LEU A 328 -4.87 0.78 -10.13
CA LEU A 328 -4.05 0.91 -8.90
C LEU A 328 -4.80 0.44 -7.66
N ARG A 329 -6.11 0.71 -7.55
CA ARG A 329 -6.97 0.16 -6.48
C ARG A 329 -6.93 -1.37 -6.51
N GLN A 330 -7.11 -1.98 -7.68
CA GLN A 330 -7.05 -3.43 -7.84
C GLN A 330 -5.69 -3.99 -7.41
N TRP A 331 -4.58 -3.35 -7.80
CA TRP A 331 -3.24 -3.75 -7.33
C TRP A 331 -3.11 -3.72 -5.81
N VAL A 332 -3.69 -2.71 -5.14
CA VAL A 332 -3.71 -2.65 -3.67
C VAL A 332 -4.47 -3.85 -3.09
N GLU A 333 -5.62 -4.20 -3.68
CA GLU A 333 -6.51 -5.27 -3.20
C GLU A 333 -5.96 -6.67 -3.47
N GLU A 334 -5.41 -6.91 -4.67
CA GLU A 334 -5.08 -8.25 -5.16
C GLU A 334 -3.60 -8.59 -5.02
N SER A 335 -2.71 -7.61 -4.85
CA SER A 335 -1.27 -7.83 -4.76
C SER A 335 -0.67 -7.33 -3.45
N TYR A 336 -0.82 -6.04 -3.15
CA TYR A 336 -0.15 -5.45 -1.98
C TYR A 336 -0.76 -5.90 -0.65
N TRP A 337 -2.10 -5.87 -0.52
CA TRP A 337 -2.77 -6.26 0.71
C TRP A 337 -2.58 -7.75 1.04
N PRO A 338 -2.74 -8.71 0.12
CA PRO A 338 -2.52 -10.13 0.43
C PRO A 338 -1.11 -10.42 0.94
N TRP A 339 -0.08 -9.82 0.31
CA TRP A 339 1.30 -9.92 0.76
C TRP A 339 1.48 -9.37 2.19
N LEU A 340 0.99 -8.15 2.43
CA LEU A 340 1.12 -7.51 3.74
C LEU A 340 0.36 -8.29 4.82
N LYS A 341 -0.83 -8.77 4.48
CA LYS A 341 -1.68 -9.59 5.35
C LYS A 341 -0.99 -10.88 5.76
N GLU A 342 -0.35 -11.59 4.83
CA GLU A 342 0.41 -12.79 5.16
C GLU A 342 1.58 -12.50 6.11
N LEU A 343 2.32 -11.42 5.83
CA LEU A 343 3.43 -10.97 6.68
C LEU A 343 2.95 -10.71 8.11
N VAL A 344 1.91 -9.89 8.29
CA VAL A 344 1.45 -9.52 9.64
C VAL A 344 0.84 -10.69 10.41
N LEU A 345 0.17 -11.62 9.73
CA LEU A 345 -0.37 -12.83 10.35
C LEU A 345 0.72 -13.84 10.74
N SER A 346 1.91 -13.70 10.16
CA SER A 346 3.07 -14.55 10.43
C SER A 346 3.99 -14.01 11.52
N CYS A 347 3.76 -12.77 11.98
CA CYS A 347 4.47 -12.17 13.10
C CYS A 347 4.07 -12.75 14.46
#